data_AF-A0A2I0L8I0-F1
#
_entry.id   AF-A0A2I0L8I0-F1
#
_cell.length_a   1.000
_cell.length_b   1.000
_cell.length_c   1.000
_cell.angle_alpha   90.00
_cell.angle_beta   90.00
_cell.angle_gamma   90.00
#
_symmetry.space_group_name_H-M   'P 1'
#
loop_
_entity.id
_entity.type
_entity.pdbx_description
1 polymer ?
#
loop_
_entity_poly.entity_id
_entity_poly.type
_entity_poly.pdbx_seq_one_letter_code
_entity_poly.pdbx_strand_id
1 'polypeptide(L)'
;MKNSKLECVDEHGQETVVADVCVQDTEYDDFDDFDPYFFIKNLPDLSSVVPTFRPMLLPKQTRSCPSTSLVLDLDETLVHSTLEPCDDADFTFPVNFNLQEYTVYVRCRPHLRDFMERVATLFEIIIFTASQSIYAEQLLNVLDPKRKIFRHRVYRDSCVYVEGNYLKDLSVLGRDLAHVIIIDNSPQAFGFQVDNGIPIESWFDDRTDQELLRLLPFLESLAGVDDVRPLIANKYNLQEKIAAAVYPPSNLRRGDPLER
;
A
#
# COMPACT_ATOMS: atom_id res chain seq x y z
N MET A 1 -44.62 -45.65 -31.87
CA MET A 1 -45.75 -45.35 -30.96
C MET A 1 -45.19 -44.90 -29.62
N LYS A 2 -45.67 -43.75 -29.13
CA LYS A 2 -45.74 -43.30 -27.72
C LYS A 2 -44.44 -43.00 -26.96
N ASN A 3 -44.19 -41.68 -26.84
CA ASN A 3 -43.94 -40.87 -25.64
C ASN A 3 -43.03 -41.38 -24.50
N SER A 4 -41.96 -40.59 -24.31
CA SER A 4 -41.66 -39.78 -23.12
C SER A 4 -41.41 -40.47 -21.76
N LYS A 5 -40.19 -40.32 -21.24
CA LYS A 5 -39.95 -39.69 -19.92
C LYS A 5 -38.48 -39.27 -19.76
N LEU A 6 -38.30 -38.08 -19.21
CA LEU A 6 -37.04 -37.41 -18.85
C LEU A 6 -36.40 -37.99 -17.57
N GLU A 7 -35.09 -37.74 -17.47
CA GLU A 7 -34.25 -37.53 -16.26
C GLU A 7 -33.93 -38.73 -15.35
N CYS A 8 -32.64 -39.08 -15.24
CA CYS A 8 -31.63 -38.46 -14.36
C CYS A 8 -30.28 -39.15 -14.68
N VAL A 9 -29.23 -38.37 -14.93
CA VAL A 9 -27.87 -38.91 -15.08
C VAL A 9 -27.13 -38.59 -13.78
N ASP A 10 -27.04 -39.59 -12.92
CA ASP A 10 -26.06 -39.62 -11.84
C ASP A 10 -24.96 -40.58 -12.30
N GLU A 11 -23.81 -40.07 -12.71
CA GLU A 11 -22.59 -40.88 -12.78
C GLU A 11 -21.47 -40.21 -11.99
N HIS A 12 -21.00 -40.97 -11.00
CA HIS A 12 -19.87 -40.67 -10.16
C HIS A 12 -18.58 -40.66 -11.00
N GLY A 13 -17.79 -39.62 -10.86
CA GLY A 13 -16.39 -39.58 -11.30
C GLY A 13 -15.61 -38.69 -10.33
N GLN A 14 -14.98 -39.32 -9.34
CA GLN A 14 -14.07 -38.70 -8.40
C GLN A 14 -12.94 -37.97 -9.15
N GLU A 15 -12.81 -36.67 -8.88
CA GLU A 15 -11.51 -36.02 -8.72
C GLU A 15 -11.70 -34.93 -7.65
N THR A 16 -11.63 -35.35 -6.39
CA THR A 16 -11.44 -34.46 -5.25
C THR A 16 -10.03 -33.86 -5.34
N VAL A 17 -9.91 -32.78 -6.09
CA VAL A 17 -8.87 -31.78 -5.83
C VAL A 17 -9.35 -30.97 -4.64
N VAL A 18 -8.99 -31.48 -3.46
CA VAL A 18 -9.08 -30.73 -2.20
C VAL A 18 -8.14 -29.54 -2.39
N ALA A 19 -8.69 -28.38 -2.71
CA ALA A 19 -7.96 -27.13 -2.60
C ALA A 19 -7.77 -26.90 -1.10
N ASP A 20 -6.59 -27.26 -0.63
CA ASP A 20 -6.05 -26.97 0.68
C ASP A 20 -6.03 -25.44 0.86
N VAL A 21 -7.13 -24.89 1.39
CA VAL A 21 -7.20 -23.50 1.83
C VAL A 21 -6.77 -23.53 3.29
N CYS A 22 -5.55 -23.07 3.53
CA CYS A 22 -4.86 -23.10 4.81
C CYS A 22 -5.79 -22.78 5.99
N VAL A 23 -6.12 -23.81 6.76
CA VAL A 23 -6.31 -23.68 8.19
C VAL A 23 -4.89 -23.51 8.74
N GLN A 24 -4.49 -22.28 9.07
CA GLN A 24 -3.32 -22.10 9.90
C GLN A 24 -3.71 -22.50 11.33
N ASP A 25 -3.51 -23.79 11.63
CA ASP A 25 -3.13 -24.18 12.97
C ASP A 25 -1.94 -23.30 13.37
N THR A 26 -2.03 -22.68 14.54
CA THR A 26 -1.00 -21.79 15.08
C THR A 26 0.25 -22.59 15.44
N GLU A 27 1.08 -22.88 14.45
CA GLU A 27 2.51 -23.12 14.63
C GLU A 27 3.20 -21.77 14.40
N TYR A 28 3.81 -21.23 15.45
CA TYR A 28 4.67 -20.04 15.36
C TYR A 28 5.92 -20.44 14.58
N ASP A 29 5.83 -20.43 13.25
CA ASP A 29 6.99 -20.42 12.38
C ASP A 29 7.72 -19.09 12.60
N ASP A 30 9.02 -19.17 12.91
CA ASP A 30 9.95 -18.05 13.00
C ASP A 30 9.79 -17.16 11.75
N PHE A 31 8.98 -16.10 11.83
CA PHE A 31 9.03 -15.02 10.88
C PHE A 31 10.42 -14.40 11.04
N ASP A 32 11.29 -14.61 10.05
CA ASP A 32 12.46 -13.76 9.85
C ASP A 32 12.02 -12.30 10.07
N ASP A 33 12.60 -11.63 11.08
CA ASP A 33 12.34 -10.21 11.37
C ASP A 33 12.61 -9.40 10.09
N PHE A 34 11.55 -9.10 9.34
CA PHE A 34 11.67 -8.37 8.08
C PHE A 34 12.10 -6.93 8.38
N ASP A 35 13.36 -6.63 8.12
CA ASP A 35 13.88 -5.26 8.19
C ASP A 35 13.69 -4.57 6.83
N PRO A 36 12.78 -3.58 6.72
CA PRO A 36 12.53 -2.89 5.45
C PRO A 36 13.77 -2.11 4.98
N TYR A 37 14.63 -1.62 5.87
CA TYR A 37 15.83 -0.90 5.50
C TYR A 37 16.91 -1.85 4.97
N PHE A 38 17.03 -3.05 5.56
CA PHE A 38 17.90 -4.09 5.01
C PHE A 38 17.41 -4.57 3.64
N PHE A 39 16.10 -4.72 3.47
CA PHE A 39 15.52 -5.03 2.16
C PHE A 39 15.86 -3.95 1.12
N ILE A 40 15.63 -2.67 1.44
CA ILE A 40 15.94 -1.54 0.54
C ILE A 40 17.43 -1.51 0.17
N LYS A 41 18.32 -1.78 1.14
CA LYS A 41 19.78 -1.83 0.92
C LYS A 41 20.19 -2.85 -0.14
N ASN A 42 19.42 -3.94 -0.27
CA ASN A 42 19.69 -5.04 -1.19
C ASN A 42 18.76 -5.05 -2.40
N LEU A 43 17.99 -3.97 -2.64
CA LEU A 43 17.14 -3.88 -3.81
C LEU A 43 17.98 -3.99 -5.09
N PRO A 44 17.52 -4.77 -6.08
CA PRO A 44 18.13 -4.77 -7.40
C PRO A 44 17.93 -3.41 -8.06
N ASP A 45 18.80 -3.05 -9.00
CA ASP A 45 18.63 -1.83 -9.80
C ASP A 45 17.25 -1.84 -10.45
N LEU A 46 16.52 -0.72 -10.37
CA LEU A 46 15.16 -0.60 -10.90
C LEU A 46 15.07 -1.08 -12.36
N SER A 47 16.07 -0.76 -13.20
CA SER A 47 16.13 -1.16 -14.61
C SER A 47 16.22 -2.67 -14.85
N SER A 48 16.62 -3.46 -13.84
CA SER A 48 16.71 -4.92 -13.93
C SER A 48 15.38 -5.62 -13.63
N VAL A 49 14.48 -4.96 -12.91
CA VAL A 49 13.19 -5.53 -12.47
C VAL A 49 11.99 -4.92 -13.16
N VAL A 50 12.21 -4.01 -14.11
CA VAL A 50 11.14 -3.37 -14.89
C VAL A 50 11.45 -3.39 -16.39
N PRO A 51 10.42 -3.40 -17.25
CA PRO A 51 10.62 -3.24 -18.68
C PRO A 51 11.35 -1.93 -19.03
N THR A 52 12.21 -1.97 -20.05
CA THR A 52 12.98 -0.80 -20.53
C THR A 52 12.06 0.36 -20.93
N PHE A 53 10.89 0.06 -21.48
CA PHE A 53 9.89 1.05 -21.86
C PHE A 53 8.64 0.82 -21.03
N ARG A 54 8.31 1.80 -20.18
CA ARG A 54 7.06 1.83 -19.44
C ARG A 54 6.28 3.10 -19.80
N PRO A 55 4.99 2.99 -20.13
CA PRO A 55 4.17 4.17 -20.34
C PRO A 55 4.06 4.96 -19.04
N MET A 56 3.97 6.28 -19.16
CA MET A 56 3.63 7.14 -18.02
C MET A 56 2.18 6.85 -17.62
N LEU A 57 1.97 6.60 -16.33
CA LEU A 57 0.66 6.23 -15.78
C LEU A 57 -0.33 7.39 -15.82
N LEU A 58 0.17 8.61 -15.65
CA LEU A 58 -0.66 9.80 -15.49
C LEU A 58 -0.57 10.71 -16.73
N PRO A 59 -1.65 11.40 -17.08
CA PRO A 59 -1.57 12.48 -18.06
C PRO A 59 -0.66 13.61 -17.56
N LYS A 60 -0.20 14.45 -18.48
CA LYS A 60 0.60 15.64 -18.17
C LYS A 60 -0.18 16.56 -17.23
N GLN A 61 0.51 17.14 -16.25
CA GLN A 61 -0.08 18.14 -15.37
C GLN A 61 -0.58 19.34 -16.16
N THR A 62 -1.75 19.83 -15.78
CA THR A 62 -2.32 21.08 -16.28
C THR A 62 -1.82 22.25 -15.45
N ARG A 63 -1.69 23.44 -16.04
CA ARG A 63 -1.27 24.67 -15.34
C ARG A 63 -2.14 25.07 -14.14
N SER A 64 -3.36 24.54 -14.05
CA SER A 64 -4.30 24.77 -12.94
C SER A 64 -4.07 23.85 -11.74
N CYS A 65 -3.15 22.90 -11.84
CA CYS A 65 -2.84 21.95 -10.77
C CYS A 65 -1.63 22.47 -9.97
N PRO A 66 -1.56 22.20 -8.65
CA PRO A 66 -0.33 22.46 -7.90
C PRO A 66 0.88 21.79 -8.56
N SER A 67 2.04 22.44 -8.51
CA SER A 67 3.27 21.93 -9.13
C SER A 67 3.81 20.69 -8.43
N THR A 68 3.60 20.59 -7.12
CA THR A 68 4.07 19.48 -6.29
C THR A 68 2.98 18.42 -6.14
N SER A 69 3.33 17.17 -6.42
CA SER A 69 2.46 16.02 -6.25
C SER A 69 2.69 15.36 -4.91
N LEU A 70 1.61 15.11 -4.15
CA LEU A 70 1.64 14.33 -2.93
C LEU A 70 0.99 12.98 -3.20
N VAL A 71 1.83 11.96 -3.21
CA VAL A 71 1.46 10.55 -3.33
C VAL A 71 1.14 10.02 -1.93
N LEU A 72 -0.04 9.45 -1.76
CA LEU A 72 -0.49 8.88 -0.50
C LEU A 72 -0.78 7.40 -0.68
N ASP A 73 -0.28 6.60 0.26
CA ASP A 73 -0.82 5.27 0.48
C ASP A 73 -2.22 5.30 1.12
N LEU A 74 -2.89 4.15 1.19
CA LEU A 74 -4.23 4.01 1.76
C LEU A 74 -4.24 3.24 3.06
N ASP A 75 -4.05 1.92 2.96
CA ASP A 75 -4.19 0.99 4.06
C ASP A 75 -3.06 1.21 5.07
N GLU A 76 -3.39 1.21 6.36
CA GLU A 76 -2.51 1.55 7.49
C GLU A 76 -1.89 2.96 7.46
N THR A 77 -2.17 3.76 6.42
CA THR A 77 -1.73 5.16 6.30
C THR A 77 -2.87 6.14 6.54
N LEU A 78 -3.97 6.04 5.79
CA LEU A 78 -5.15 6.91 5.89
C LEU A 78 -6.35 6.21 6.55
N VAL A 79 -6.43 4.90 6.38
CA VAL A 79 -7.54 4.05 6.83
C VAL A 79 -7.00 2.69 7.26
N HIS A 80 -7.79 1.94 8.01
CA HIS A 80 -7.56 0.53 8.25
C HIS A 80 -8.84 -0.24 7.93
N SER A 81 -8.70 -1.34 7.23
CA SER A 81 -9.82 -2.13 6.73
C SER A 81 -9.70 -3.59 7.15
N THR A 82 -10.82 -4.20 7.49
CA THR A 82 -10.91 -5.62 7.84
C THR A 82 -12.14 -6.27 7.20
N LEU A 83 -12.06 -7.58 6.99
CA LEU A 83 -13.21 -8.41 6.60
C LEU A 83 -13.97 -8.94 7.83
N GLU A 84 -13.36 -8.85 9.01
CA GLU A 84 -14.01 -9.21 10.26
C GLU A 84 -14.98 -8.11 10.67
N PRO A 85 -16.22 -8.46 11.06
CA PRO A 85 -17.15 -7.47 11.58
C PRO A 85 -16.57 -6.69 12.75
N CYS A 86 -16.59 -5.36 12.66
CA CYS A 86 -16.24 -4.48 13.77
C CYS A 86 -17.31 -3.40 13.98
N ASP A 87 -17.72 -3.23 15.24
CA ASP A 87 -18.79 -2.30 15.64
C ASP A 87 -18.38 -0.83 15.54
N ASP A 88 -17.07 -0.57 15.46
CA ASP A 88 -16.49 0.75 15.56
C ASP A 88 -15.96 1.27 14.21
N ALA A 89 -16.33 0.61 13.12
CA ALA A 89 -16.12 1.05 11.75
C ALA A 89 -16.83 2.38 11.46
N ASP A 90 -16.18 3.26 10.70
CA ASP A 90 -16.76 4.52 10.24
C ASP A 90 -17.71 4.30 9.05
N PHE A 91 -17.39 3.33 8.19
CA PHE A 91 -18.24 2.92 7.08
C PHE A 91 -17.93 1.51 6.61
N THR A 92 -18.86 0.95 5.83
CA THR A 92 -18.74 -0.38 5.23
C THR A 92 -19.09 -0.31 3.74
N PHE A 93 -18.51 -1.20 2.94
CA PHE A 93 -18.93 -1.39 1.55
C PHE A 93 -18.73 -2.84 1.10
N PRO A 94 -19.56 -3.34 0.16
CA PRO A 94 -19.37 -4.67 -0.40
C PRO A 94 -18.26 -4.67 -1.46
N VAL A 95 -17.48 -5.75 -1.50
CA VAL A 95 -16.52 -6.05 -2.56
C VAL A 95 -16.82 -7.45 -3.11
N ASN A 96 -16.96 -7.55 -4.43
CA ASN A 96 -17.13 -8.83 -5.11
C ASN A 96 -15.77 -9.38 -5.53
N PHE A 97 -15.38 -10.52 -4.98
CA PHE A 97 -14.16 -11.23 -5.32
C PHE A 97 -14.45 -12.72 -5.52
N ASN A 98 -13.99 -13.30 -6.63
CA ASN A 98 -14.25 -14.70 -7.00
C ASN A 98 -15.73 -15.11 -6.91
N LEU A 99 -16.63 -14.24 -7.41
CA LEU A 99 -18.09 -14.44 -7.40
C LEU A 99 -18.72 -14.50 -6.00
N GLN A 100 -17.98 -14.11 -4.96
CA GLN A 100 -18.48 -14.00 -3.60
C GLN A 100 -18.39 -12.54 -3.13
N GLU A 101 -19.45 -12.09 -2.47
CA GLU A 101 -19.51 -10.76 -1.87
C GLU A 101 -18.93 -10.80 -0.46
N TYR A 102 -18.01 -9.89 -0.18
CA TYR A 102 -17.42 -9.67 1.13
C TYR A 102 -17.78 -8.27 1.60
N THR A 103 -18.16 -8.13 2.87
CA THR A 103 -18.33 -6.80 3.48
C THR A 103 -17.01 -6.36 4.07
N VAL A 104 -16.52 -5.21 3.61
CA VAL A 104 -15.34 -4.55 4.16
C VAL A 104 -15.79 -3.56 5.21
N TYR A 105 -15.16 -3.62 6.39
CA TYR A 105 -15.34 -2.66 7.47
C TYR A 105 -14.12 -1.76 7.53
N VAL A 106 -14.34 -0.44 7.52
CA VAL A 106 -13.25 0.55 7.43
C VAL A 106 -13.30 1.52 8.59
N ARG A 107 -12.16 1.72 9.23
CA ARG A 107 -11.90 2.83 10.15
C ARG A 107 -11.06 3.89 9.45
N CYS A 108 -11.38 5.15 9.68
CA CYS A 108 -10.60 6.30 9.23
C CYS A 108 -9.56 6.65 10.29
N ARG A 109 -8.32 6.87 9.86
CA ARG A 109 -7.29 7.39 10.76
C ARG A 109 -7.75 8.75 11.32
N PRO A 110 -7.57 9.02 12.63
CA PRO A 110 -7.93 10.31 13.21
C PRO A 110 -7.38 11.49 12.39
N HIS A 111 -8.21 12.54 12.28
CA HIS A 111 -7.91 13.77 11.53
C HIS A 111 -7.78 13.62 10.01
N LEU A 112 -8.18 12.48 9.43
CA LEU A 112 -8.15 12.25 7.99
C LEU A 112 -8.81 13.40 7.21
N ARG A 113 -10.01 13.83 7.61
CA ARG A 113 -10.72 14.93 6.93
C ARG A 113 -9.89 16.22 6.93
N ASP A 114 -9.43 16.66 8.10
CA ASP A 114 -8.69 17.92 8.24
C ASP A 114 -7.36 17.86 7.47
N PHE A 115 -6.68 16.72 7.52
CA PHE A 115 -5.50 16.45 6.72
C PHE A 115 -5.79 16.59 5.22
N MET A 116 -6.80 15.88 4.71
CA MET A 116 -7.16 15.88 3.29
C MET A 116 -7.59 17.27 2.80
N GLU A 117 -8.43 17.98 3.58
CA GLU A 117 -8.85 19.34 3.27
C GLU A 117 -7.65 20.29 3.16
N ARG A 118 -6.66 20.14 4.05
CA ARG A 118 -5.45 20.97 4.01
C ARG A 118 -4.54 20.64 2.84
N VAL A 119 -4.14 19.37 2.68
CA VAL A 119 -3.16 19.00 1.63
C VAL A 119 -3.72 19.19 0.22
N ALA A 120 -5.03 19.05 0.02
CA ALA A 120 -5.67 19.30 -1.28
C ALA A 120 -5.58 20.76 -1.74
N THR A 121 -5.35 21.71 -0.82
CA THR A 121 -5.10 23.12 -1.19
C THR A 121 -3.66 23.38 -1.63
N LEU A 122 -2.73 22.47 -1.31
CA LEU A 122 -1.29 22.65 -1.47
C LEU A 122 -0.71 21.77 -2.59
N PHE A 123 -1.28 20.58 -2.80
CA PHE A 123 -0.68 19.54 -3.63
C PHE A 123 -1.64 18.93 -4.64
N GLU A 124 -1.09 18.40 -5.72
CA GLU A 124 -1.79 17.41 -6.55
C GLU A 124 -1.83 16.08 -5.80
N ILE A 125 -2.99 15.68 -5.29
CA ILE A 125 -3.12 14.43 -4.53
C ILE A 125 -3.25 13.23 -5.48
N ILE A 126 -2.33 12.28 -5.33
CA ILE A 126 -2.30 11.02 -6.07
C ILE A 126 -2.41 9.89 -5.04
N ILE A 127 -3.39 9.02 -5.18
CA ILE A 127 -3.38 7.76 -4.44
C ILE A 127 -2.49 6.77 -5.18
N PHE A 128 -1.54 6.15 -4.50
CA PHE A 128 -0.79 5.02 -5.01
C PHE A 128 -0.79 3.95 -3.93
N THR A 129 -1.61 2.91 -4.11
CA THR A 129 -1.77 1.82 -3.13
C THR A 129 -1.30 0.49 -3.70
N ALA A 130 -0.77 -0.35 -2.83
CA ALA A 130 -0.52 -1.75 -3.15
C ALA A 130 -1.80 -2.60 -3.09
N SER A 131 -2.99 -2.02 -2.93
CA SER A 131 -4.26 -2.73 -2.91
C SER A 131 -4.89 -2.90 -4.31
N GLN A 132 -5.70 -3.94 -4.48
CA GLN A 132 -6.41 -4.19 -5.75
C GLN A 132 -7.45 -3.11 -6.02
N SER A 133 -7.64 -2.77 -7.29
CA SER A 133 -8.58 -1.72 -7.73
C SER A 133 -10.02 -2.01 -7.29
N ILE A 134 -10.46 -3.27 -7.31
CA ILE A 134 -11.81 -3.69 -6.91
C ILE A 134 -12.18 -3.26 -5.47
N TYR A 135 -11.20 -3.17 -4.58
CA TYR A 135 -11.36 -2.74 -3.20
C TYR A 135 -11.10 -1.23 -3.09
N ALA A 136 -9.93 -0.77 -3.55
CA ALA A 136 -9.48 0.60 -3.35
C ALA A 136 -10.37 1.62 -4.06
N GLU A 137 -10.93 1.27 -5.22
CA GLU A 137 -11.87 2.15 -5.92
C GLU A 137 -13.15 2.40 -5.12
N GLN A 138 -13.71 1.36 -4.50
CA GLN A 138 -14.92 1.49 -3.67
C GLN A 138 -14.63 2.35 -2.45
N LEU A 139 -13.53 2.07 -1.74
CA LEU A 139 -13.09 2.86 -0.59
C LEU A 139 -12.94 4.34 -0.94
N LEU A 140 -12.24 4.64 -2.04
CA LEU A 140 -12.01 6.01 -2.48
C LEU A 140 -13.27 6.72 -2.99
N ASN A 141 -14.27 5.96 -3.46
CA ASN A 141 -15.59 6.53 -3.80
C ASN A 141 -16.37 6.94 -2.54
N VAL A 142 -16.15 6.26 -1.40
CA VAL A 142 -16.72 6.67 -0.11
C VAL A 142 -15.97 7.88 0.47
N LEU A 143 -14.64 7.89 0.41
CA LEU A 143 -13.82 9.00 0.94
C LEU A 143 -13.95 10.30 0.13
N ASP A 144 -14.02 10.22 -1.21
CA ASP A 144 -14.16 11.38 -2.10
C ASP A 144 -15.28 11.17 -3.14
N PRO A 145 -16.55 11.19 -2.70
CA PRO A 145 -17.70 10.86 -3.56
C PRO A 145 -17.89 11.88 -4.68
N LYS A 146 -17.36 13.10 -4.52
CA LYS A 146 -17.45 14.17 -5.52
C LYS A 146 -16.23 14.21 -6.45
N ARG A 147 -15.23 13.35 -6.24
CA ARG A 147 -13.97 13.29 -7.00
C ARG A 147 -13.28 14.65 -7.11
N LYS A 148 -13.18 15.35 -5.98
CA LYS A 148 -12.60 16.69 -5.89
C LYS A 148 -11.20 16.72 -5.29
N ILE A 149 -10.85 15.71 -4.50
CA ILE A 149 -9.62 15.66 -3.71
C ILE A 149 -8.58 14.82 -4.44
N PHE A 150 -8.91 13.56 -4.75
CA PHE A 150 -7.96 12.64 -5.38
C PHE A 150 -7.93 12.87 -6.89
N ARG A 151 -6.83 13.44 -7.40
CA ARG A 151 -6.69 13.74 -8.83
C ARG A 151 -6.47 12.48 -9.65
N HIS A 152 -5.67 11.56 -9.11
CA HIS A 152 -5.28 10.31 -9.72
C HIS A 152 -5.30 9.17 -8.70
N ARG A 153 -5.55 7.95 -9.18
CA ARG A 153 -5.61 6.72 -8.39
C ARG A 153 -4.79 5.65 -9.12
N VAL A 154 -3.79 5.10 -8.45
CA VAL A 154 -2.87 4.08 -8.94
C VAL A 154 -2.92 2.91 -7.96
N TYR A 155 -3.02 1.69 -8.51
CA TYR A 155 -3.32 0.48 -7.73
C TYR A 155 -2.20 -0.56 -7.88
N ARG A 156 -2.40 -1.72 -7.23
CA ARG A 156 -1.45 -2.86 -7.20
C ARG A 156 -0.82 -3.20 -8.55
N ASP A 157 -1.60 -3.25 -9.63
CA ASP A 157 -1.12 -3.66 -10.96
C ASP A 157 -0.03 -2.72 -11.54
N SER A 158 0.11 -1.52 -10.97
CA SER A 158 1.16 -0.55 -11.33
C SER A 158 2.40 -0.61 -10.43
N CYS A 159 2.38 -1.43 -9.38
CA CYS A 159 3.54 -1.64 -8.52
C CYS A 159 4.58 -2.54 -9.20
N VAL A 160 5.84 -2.38 -8.80
CA VAL A 160 6.92 -3.30 -9.12
C VAL A 160 6.97 -4.36 -8.02
N TYR A 161 6.86 -5.64 -8.40
CA TYR A 161 6.87 -6.74 -7.44
C TYR A 161 8.28 -7.33 -7.32
N VAL A 162 8.88 -7.26 -6.13
CA VAL A 162 10.23 -7.76 -5.84
C VAL A 162 10.18 -8.55 -4.53
N GLU A 163 10.54 -9.84 -4.58
CA GLU A 163 10.69 -10.70 -3.39
C GLU A 163 9.51 -10.59 -2.39
N GLY A 164 8.27 -10.72 -2.87
CA GLY A 164 7.09 -10.65 -2.00
C GLY A 164 6.56 -9.24 -1.72
N ASN A 165 7.30 -8.20 -2.09
CA ASN A 165 6.97 -6.81 -1.78
C ASN A 165 6.47 -6.05 -3.02
N TYR A 166 5.49 -5.17 -2.81
CA TYR A 166 4.99 -4.24 -3.83
C TYR A 166 5.63 -2.87 -3.65
N LEU A 167 6.46 -2.46 -4.62
CA LEU A 167 7.14 -1.18 -4.63
C LEU A 167 6.47 -0.21 -5.61
N LYS A 168 6.41 1.05 -5.19
CA LYS A 168 5.77 2.17 -5.86
C LYS A 168 6.85 3.00 -6.54
N ASP A 169 7.18 2.62 -7.76
CA ASP A 169 8.11 3.41 -8.56
C ASP A 169 7.49 4.74 -8.97
N LEU A 170 8.04 5.84 -8.45
CA LEU A 170 7.53 7.18 -8.69
C LEU A 170 7.86 7.69 -10.11
N SER A 171 8.87 7.10 -10.77
CA SER A 171 9.31 7.54 -12.10
C SER A 171 8.26 7.33 -13.20
N VAL A 172 7.33 6.40 -13.00
CA VAL A 172 6.25 6.13 -13.96
C VAL A 172 5.06 7.09 -13.84
N LEU A 173 5.04 7.98 -12.83
CA LEU A 173 3.96 8.95 -12.67
C LEU A 173 4.00 10.09 -13.70
N GLY A 174 5.11 10.26 -14.44
CA GLY A 174 5.28 11.37 -15.37
C GLY A 174 5.25 12.73 -14.65
N ARG A 175 5.89 12.78 -13.49
CA ARG A 175 6.10 13.98 -12.66
C ARG A 175 7.61 14.15 -12.44
N ASP A 176 8.06 15.38 -12.26
CA ASP A 176 9.45 15.63 -11.88
C ASP A 176 9.66 15.20 -10.42
N LEU A 177 10.62 14.31 -10.16
CA LEU A 177 10.90 13.81 -8.82
C LEU A 177 11.39 14.91 -7.86
N ALA A 178 11.85 16.07 -8.36
CA ALA A 178 12.09 17.23 -7.49
C ALA A 178 10.80 17.75 -6.82
N HIS A 179 9.64 17.42 -7.39
CA HIS A 179 8.33 17.88 -6.97
C HIS A 179 7.36 16.73 -6.65
N VAL A 180 7.85 15.55 -6.30
CA VAL A 180 7.01 14.42 -5.86
C VAL A 180 7.34 14.08 -4.41
N ILE A 181 6.31 13.89 -3.59
CA ILE A 181 6.43 13.42 -2.21
C ILE A 181 5.59 12.15 -2.10
N ILE A 182 6.08 11.11 -1.42
CA ILE A 182 5.26 9.95 -1.06
C ILE A 182 5.17 9.81 0.46
N ILE A 183 3.97 9.57 0.99
CA ILE A 183 3.74 9.17 2.39
C ILE A 183 3.21 7.75 2.39
N ASP A 184 3.90 6.88 3.13
CA ASP A 184 3.63 5.45 3.17
C ASP A 184 4.12 4.87 4.50
N ASN A 185 3.34 3.98 5.09
CA ASN A 185 3.73 3.31 6.34
C ASN A 185 4.75 2.20 6.16
N SER A 186 5.01 1.77 4.92
CA SER A 186 5.96 0.74 4.55
C SER A 186 7.18 1.36 3.86
N PRO A 187 8.32 1.57 4.54
CA PRO A 187 9.50 2.20 3.92
C PRO A 187 9.96 1.54 2.63
N GLN A 188 9.85 0.21 2.56
CA GLN A 188 10.18 -0.57 1.37
C GLN A 188 9.33 -0.21 0.14
N ALA A 189 8.10 0.26 0.33
CA ALA A 189 7.20 0.60 -0.78
C ALA A 189 7.77 1.72 -1.64
N PHE A 190 8.55 2.65 -1.09
CA PHE A 190 9.21 3.72 -1.84
C PHE A 190 10.73 3.52 -1.96
N GLY A 191 11.20 2.28 -1.84
CA GLY A 191 12.62 1.93 -1.80
C GLY A 191 13.45 2.39 -3.01
N PHE A 192 12.84 2.59 -4.18
CA PHE A 192 13.55 3.10 -5.38
C PHE A 192 13.75 4.62 -5.38
N GLN A 193 12.99 5.36 -4.58
CA GLN A 193 13.04 6.82 -4.48
C GLN A 193 12.94 7.27 -3.02
N VAL A 194 13.86 6.76 -2.19
CA VAL A 194 13.89 6.97 -0.73
C VAL A 194 13.86 8.45 -0.35
N ASP A 195 14.56 9.32 -1.09
CA ASP A 195 14.63 10.75 -0.77
C ASP A 195 13.32 11.51 -1.07
N ASN A 196 12.36 10.86 -1.73
CA ASN A 196 10.99 11.38 -1.91
C ASN A 196 10.03 10.91 -0.80
N GLY A 197 10.46 9.97 0.05
CA GLY A 197 9.62 9.26 0.99
C GLY A 197 9.57 9.86 2.39
N ILE A 198 8.35 10.03 2.89
CA ILE A 198 8.03 10.40 4.26
C ILE A 198 7.44 9.15 4.93
N PRO A 199 8.17 8.47 5.82
CA PRO A 199 7.62 7.36 6.58
C PRO A 199 6.57 7.88 7.56
N ILE A 200 5.49 7.12 7.71
CA ILE A 200 4.46 7.34 8.73
C ILE A 200 4.27 6.05 9.52
N GLU A 201 3.86 6.12 10.78
CA GLU A 201 3.55 4.91 11.54
C GLU A 201 2.28 4.25 10.99
N SER A 202 2.28 2.91 10.91
CA SER A 202 1.09 2.12 10.60
C SER A 202 0.00 2.39 11.64
N TRP A 203 -1.24 2.53 11.17
CA TRP A 203 -2.38 2.80 12.01
C TRP A 203 -3.48 1.77 11.81
N PHE A 204 -4.12 1.34 12.90
CA PHE A 204 -5.12 0.27 12.90
C PHE A 204 -6.44 0.68 13.59
N ASP A 205 -6.34 1.12 14.84
CA ASP A 205 -7.52 1.45 15.67
C ASP A 205 -7.27 2.52 16.75
N ASP A 206 -6.05 3.03 16.92
CA ASP A 206 -5.73 4.04 17.93
C ASP A 206 -6.44 5.38 17.64
N ARG A 207 -7.51 5.65 18.39
CA ARG A 207 -8.29 6.87 18.29
C ARG A 207 -7.55 8.12 18.78
N THR A 208 -6.42 7.96 19.45
CA THR A 208 -5.57 9.06 19.94
C THR A 208 -4.46 9.46 18.98
N ASP A 209 -4.26 8.71 17.88
CA ASP A 209 -3.28 9.01 16.82
C ASP A 209 -3.37 10.48 16.36
N GLN A 210 -2.21 11.09 16.15
CA GLN A 210 -2.09 12.48 15.68
C GLN A 210 -1.13 12.59 14.49
N GLU A 211 -0.71 11.47 13.90
CA GLU A 211 0.40 11.46 12.92
C GLU A 211 0.06 12.29 11.69
N LEU A 212 -1.17 12.17 11.17
CA LEU A 212 -1.62 12.99 10.04
C LEU A 212 -1.53 14.50 10.33
N LEU A 213 -1.91 14.94 11.54
CA LEU A 213 -1.76 16.34 11.93
C LEU A 213 -0.30 16.75 12.10
N ARG A 214 0.53 15.88 12.68
CA ARG A 214 1.97 16.14 12.90
C ARG A 214 2.73 16.29 11.58
N LEU A 215 2.25 15.67 10.50
CA LEU A 215 2.85 15.83 9.17
C LEU A 215 2.54 17.19 8.53
N LEU A 216 1.40 17.82 8.84
CA LEU A 216 0.96 19.05 8.16
C LEU A 216 1.99 20.18 8.16
N PRO A 217 2.61 20.57 9.30
CA PRO A 217 3.58 21.68 9.29
C PRO A 217 4.77 21.41 8.38
N PHE A 218 5.20 20.15 8.27
CA PHE A 218 6.30 19.80 7.38
C PHE A 218 5.87 19.79 5.92
N LEU A 219 4.72 19.21 5.59
CA LEU A 219 4.18 19.25 4.24
C LEU A 219 3.99 20.70 3.77
N GLU A 220 3.45 21.58 4.61
CA GLU A 220 3.34 23.01 4.32
C GLU A 220 4.69 23.65 3.98
N SER A 221 5.77 23.26 4.65
CA SER A 221 7.12 23.75 4.35
C SER A 221 7.69 23.25 3.02
N LEU A 222 7.15 22.16 2.46
CA LEU A 222 7.55 21.60 1.17
C LEU A 222 6.73 22.19 0.00
N ALA A 223 5.62 22.88 0.28
CA ALA A 223 4.77 23.45 -0.75
C ALA A 223 5.50 24.59 -1.50
N GLY A 224 5.67 24.41 -2.81
CA GLY A 224 6.30 25.42 -3.67
C GLY A 224 7.84 25.47 -3.60
N VAL A 225 8.48 24.49 -2.96
CA VAL A 225 9.95 24.36 -2.97
C VAL A 225 10.41 23.81 -4.32
N ASP A 226 11.58 24.26 -4.78
CA ASP A 226 12.21 23.85 -6.05
C ASP A 226 12.59 22.36 -6.08
N ASP A 227 13.08 21.81 -4.97
CA ASP A 227 13.35 20.38 -4.81
C ASP A 227 13.04 19.93 -3.37
N VAL A 228 12.09 19.01 -3.22
CA VAL A 228 11.65 18.49 -1.91
C VAL A 228 12.65 17.50 -1.32
N ARG A 229 13.46 16.83 -2.14
CA ARG A 229 14.28 15.68 -1.73
C ARG A 229 15.34 16.02 -0.68
N PRO A 230 16.09 17.13 -0.78
CA PRO A 230 17.06 17.49 0.25
C PRO A 230 16.41 17.75 1.62
N LEU A 231 15.21 18.32 1.65
CA LEU A 231 14.48 18.62 2.89
C LEU A 231 13.95 17.34 3.54
N ILE A 232 13.41 16.42 2.74
CA ILE A 232 12.94 15.11 3.20
C ILE A 232 14.13 14.27 3.72
N ALA A 233 15.19 14.17 2.93
CA ALA A 233 16.40 13.44 3.30
C ALA A 233 17.00 13.96 4.62
N ASN A 234 17.10 15.29 4.79
CA ASN A 234 17.59 15.89 6.02
C ASN A 234 16.69 15.62 7.24
N LYS A 235 15.36 15.55 7.05
CA LYS A 235 14.43 15.32 8.17
C LYS A 235 14.39 13.86 8.64
N TYR A 236 14.34 12.90 7.72
CA TYR A 236 14.10 11.49 8.06
C TYR A 236 15.35 10.61 8.02
N ASN A 237 16.38 11.07 7.29
CA ASN A 237 17.70 10.45 7.26
C ASN A 237 17.68 8.95 6.90
N LEU A 238 16.81 8.58 5.96
CA LEU A 238 16.58 7.17 5.63
C LEU A 238 17.80 6.52 4.95
N GLN A 239 18.59 7.27 4.18
CA GLN A 239 19.82 6.74 3.57
C GLN A 239 20.80 6.24 4.62
N GLU A 240 20.96 6.94 5.74
CA GLU A 240 21.81 6.49 6.84
C GLU A 240 21.23 5.25 7.55
N LYS A 241 19.90 5.18 7.72
CA LYS A 241 19.24 3.98 8.27
C LYS A 241 19.45 2.77 7.38
N ILE A 242 19.30 2.94 6.06
CA ILE A 242 19.54 1.90 5.05
C ILE A 242 21.01 1.47 5.07
N ALA A 243 21.94 2.42 5.10
CA ALA A 243 23.37 2.11 5.17
C ALA A 243 23.72 1.31 6.44
N ALA A 244 23.11 1.67 7.58
CA ALA A 244 23.32 1.01 8.87
C ALA A 244 22.61 -0.36 9.02
N ALA A 245 21.62 -0.68 8.17
CA ALA A 245 20.88 -1.93 8.25
C ALA A 245 21.78 -3.15 7.98
N VAL A 246 21.66 -4.17 8.81
CA VAL A 246 22.41 -5.42 8.75
C VAL A 246 21.43 -6.57 8.97
N TYR A 247 21.65 -7.69 8.28
CA TYR A 247 20.85 -8.89 8.46
C TYR A 247 20.82 -9.26 9.96
N PRO A 248 19.64 -9.49 10.56
CA PRO A 248 19.57 -9.91 11.95
C PRO A 248 20.42 -11.18 12.11
N PRO A 249 21.30 -11.26 13.14
CA PRO A 249 22.08 -12.48 13.34
C PRO A 249 21.11 -13.63 13.55
N SER A 250 21.19 -14.65 12.69
CA SER A 250 20.50 -15.91 12.88
C SER A 250 20.94 -16.48 14.23
N ASN A 251 20.11 -16.33 15.26
CA ASN A 251 20.43 -16.89 16.56
C ASN A 251 20.52 -18.41 16.41
N LEU A 252 21.74 -18.91 16.64
CA LEU A 252 22.14 -20.28 16.95
C LEU A 252 21.04 -21.33 16.82
N ARG A 253 21.27 -22.31 15.93
CA ARG A 253 20.72 -23.67 16.02
C ARG A 253 20.61 -24.08 17.48
N ARG A 254 19.38 -24.01 18.01
CA ARG A 254 19.06 -24.51 19.34
C ARG A 254 19.33 -26.01 19.26
N GLY A 255 20.28 -26.47 20.08
CA GLY A 255 20.82 -27.83 20.01
C GLY A 255 19.72 -28.88 19.99
N ASP A 256 19.94 -29.85 19.10
CA ASP A 256 19.20 -31.10 18.97
C ASP A 256 19.06 -31.76 20.36
N PRO A 257 17.85 -31.92 20.93
CA PRO A 257 17.66 -32.59 22.21
C PRO A 257 17.52 -34.10 22.01
N LEU A 258 18.53 -34.74 21.39
CA LEU A 258 18.65 -36.20 21.31
C LEU A 258 20.11 -36.65 21.46
N GLU A 259 20.80 -36.14 22.47
CA GLU A 259 21.92 -36.85 23.09
C GLU A 259 21.80 -36.80 24.62
N ARG A 260 21.11 -37.80 25.19
CA ARG A 260 21.42 -38.45 26.49
C ARG A 260 20.45 -39.57 26.79
#